data_AF-A0AA35R0C7-F1
#
_entry.id   AF-A0AA35R0C7-F1
#
_cell.length_a   1.000
_cell.length_b   1.000
_cell.length_c   1.000
_cell.angle_alpha   90.00
_cell.angle_beta   90.00
_cell.angle_gamma   90.00
#
_symmetry.space_group_name_H-M   'P 1'
#
loop_
_entity.id
_entity.type
_entity.pdbx_description
1 polymer ?
#
loop_
_entity_poly.entity_id
_entity_poly.type
_entity_poly.pdbx_seq_one_letter_code
_entity_poly.pdbx_strand_id
1 'polypeptide(L)'
;MDGLRALEGTIDHIRKAAPNTVILGDAKRGDIGSTAPAYAKAMFQVWGFDAVTVNAWGGYDGLEPFLEDPARGVFIWCRGSNPGSADLQDLTVNTLDGPIPLYQHLARSADGWNRNGNIGLVMGATNPDQLADVRSLCPHMPLLIPGVGAQGGDLADAVLAGMDRNGRRALINSSRGIIYARPEPGGSQDFAAAARQAAARLRDQINRILTDAGKGWL
;
A
#
# COMPACT_ATOMS: atom_id res chain seq x y z
N MET A 1 15.04 -4.76 -22.27
CA MET A 1 15.31 -3.63 -21.36
C MET A 1 14.29 -2.50 -21.46
N ASP A 2 13.34 -2.54 -22.40
CA ASP A 2 12.44 -1.40 -22.66
C ASP A 2 11.48 -1.10 -21.50
N GLY A 3 11.05 -2.12 -20.75
CA GLY A 3 10.22 -1.93 -19.56
C GLY A 3 10.92 -1.15 -18.44
N LEU A 4 12.22 -1.38 -18.21
CA LEU A 4 12.97 -0.63 -17.18
C LEU A 4 13.23 0.82 -17.61
N ARG A 5 13.50 1.05 -18.89
CA ARG A 5 13.59 2.42 -19.44
C ARG A 5 12.25 3.15 -19.35
N ALA A 6 11.14 2.45 -19.60
CA ALA A 6 9.81 3.02 -19.44
C ALA A 6 9.51 3.37 -17.98
N LEU A 7 9.96 2.53 -17.02
CA LEU A 7 9.86 2.82 -15.59
C LEU A 7 10.62 4.10 -15.23
N GLU A 8 11.90 4.20 -15.63
CA GLU A 8 12.73 5.39 -15.40
C GLU A 8 12.08 6.64 -16.00
N GLY A 9 11.65 6.57 -17.27
CA GLY A 9 10.97 7.68 -17.93
C GLY A 9 9.65 8.08 -17.25
N THR A 10 8.93 7.12 -16.68
CA THR A 10 7.69 7.38 -15.92
C THR A 10 7.98 8.10 -14.62
N ILE A 11 8.99 7.67 -13.87
CA ILE A 11 9.41 8.31 -12.61
C ILE A 11 9.85 9.74 -12.90
N ASP A 12 10.73 9.94 -13.89
CA ASP A 12 11.20 11.26 -14.31
C ASP A 12 10.06 12.19 -14.71
N HIS A 13 9.08 11.67 -15.45
CA HIS A 13 7.90 12.42 -15.84
C HIS A 13 7.08 12.87 -14.62
N ILE A 14 6.81 11.96 -13.67
CA ILE A 14 6.07 12.28 -12.44
C ILE A 14 6.82 13.34 -11.62
N ARG A 15 8.13 13.21 -11.45
CA ARG A 15 8.93 14.20 -10.71
C ARG A 15 8.89 15.60 -11.33
N LYS A 16 8.86 15.69 -12.67
CA LYS A 16 8.76 16.97 -13.39
C LYS A 16 7.34 17.56 -13.33
N ALA A 17 6.33 16.71 -13.54
CA ALA A 17 4.94 17.16 -13.66
C ALA A 17 4.25 17.37 -12.30
N ALA A 18 4.67 16.64 -11.26
CA ALA A 18 4.06 16.65 -9.94
C ALA A 18 5.14 16.41 -8.85
N PRO A 19 6.03 17.39 -8.59
CA PRO A 19 7.23 17.21 -7.75
C PRO A 19 6.92 16.82 -6.30
N ASN A 20 5.74 17.16 -5.79
CA ASN A 20 5.33 16.86 -4.42
C ASN A 20 4.60 15.51 -4.28
N THR A 21 4.44 14.75 -5.37
CA THR A 21 3.78 13.44 -5.35
C THR A 21 4.73 12.37 -4.81
N VAL A 22 4.26 11.60 -3.84
CA VAL A 22 4.93 10.40 -3.33
C VAL A 22 4.87 9.30 -4.39
N ILE A 23 6.01 8.74 -4.76
CA ILE A 23 6.11 7.61 -5.69
C ILE A 23 6.44 6.35 -4.89
N LEU A 24 5.48 5.42 -4.88
CA LEU A 24 5.62 4.12 -4.21
C LEU A 24 5.95 3.02 -5.23
N GLY A 25 7.10 2.39 -5.07
CA GLY A 25 7.54 1.25 -5.88
C GLY A 25 7.01 -0.07 -5.32
N ASP A 26 5.98 -0.65 -5.93
CA ASP A 26 5.44 -1.95 -5.52
C ASP A 26 6.31 -3.10 -6.05
N ALA A 27 7.39 -3.43 -5.33
CA ALA A 27 8.39 -4.43 -5.73
C ALA A 27 8.38 -5.72 -4.92
N LYS A 28 7.79 -5.71 -3.71
CA LYS A 28 7.70 -6.84 -2.76
C LYS A 28 9.03 -7.58 -2.57
N ARG A 29 10.16 -6.85 -2.52
CA ARG A 29 11.49 -7.43 -2.30
C ARG A 29 11.60 -8.05 -0.92
N GLY A 30 12.29 -9.17 -0.79
CA GLY A 30 12.43 -9.91 0.46
C GLY A 30 13.56 -10.93 0.35
N ASP A 31 14.78 -10.42 0.25
CA ASP A 31 16.02 -11.21 0.18
C ASP A 31 16.85 -10.96 1.44
N ILE A 32 17.95 -11.69 1.63
CA ILE A 32 18.78 -11.63 2.84
C ILE A 32 20.26 -11.37 2.51
N GLY A 33 21.05 -11.13 3.56
CA GLY A 33 22.50 -10.96 3.46
C GLY A 33 22.90 -9.83 2.51
N SER A 34 23.92 -10.05 1.69
CA SER A 34 24.46 -9.04 0.77
C SER A 34 23.48 -8.56 -0.30
N THR A 35 22.39 -9.30 -0.56
CA THR A 35 21.44 -8.97 -1.62
C THR A 35 20.43 -7.90 -1.18
N ALA A 36 20.03 -7.89 0.09
CA ALA A 36 19.07 -6.92 0.61
C ALA A 36 19.54 -5.45 0.46
N PRO A 37 20.80 -5.09 0.80
CA PRO A 37 21.32 -3.74 0.55
C PRO A 37 21.33 -3.35 -0.93
N ALA A 38 21.61 -4.29 -1.83
CA ALA A 38 21.60 -4.02 -3.27
C ALA A 38 20.18 -3.68 -3.76
N TYR A 39 19.15 -4.37 -3.26
CA TYR A 39 17.77 -4.03 -3.57
C TYR A 39 17.36 -2.69 -2.96
N ALA A 40 17.67 -2.42 -1.69
CA ALA A 40 17.37 -1.14 -1.07
C ALA A 40 17.99 0.02 -1.86
N LYS A 41 19.27 -0.12 -2.26
CA LYS A 41 19.96 0.83 -3.14
C LYS A 41 19.27 1.00 -4.49
N ALA A 42 18.93 -0.09 -5.17
CA ALA A 42 18.25 -0.03 -6.46
C ALA A 42 16.92 0.73 -6.35
N MET A 43 16.13 0.45 -5.32
CA MET A 43 14.83 1.07 -5.14
C MET A 43 14.91 2.55 -4.78
N PHE A 44 15.72 2.92 -3.78
CA PHE A 44 15.72 4.28 -3.24
C PHE A 44 16.73 5.22 -3.88
N GLN A 45 17.86 4.70 -4.38
CA GLN A 45 18.94 5.54 -4.92
C GLN A 45 18.98 5.51 -6.45
N VAL A 46 18.75 4.34 -7.08
CA VAL A 46 18.76 4.23 -8.55
C VAL A 46 17.43 4.71 -9.13
N TRP A 47 16.31 4.14 -8.69
CA TRP A 47 14.98 4.56 -9.16
C TRP A 47 14.38 5.73 -8.38
N GLY A 48 14.88 6.03 -7.18
CA GLY A 48 14.45 7.22 -6.45
C GLY A 48 13.01 7.14 -5.93
N PHE A 49 12.49 5.95 -5.62
CA PHE A 49 11.18 5.81 -4.99
C PHE A 49 11.16 6.45 -3.59
N ASP A 50 10.02 7.03 -3.21
CA ASP A 50 9.84 7.60 -1.87
C ASP A 50 9.45 6.52 -0.86
N ALA A 51 8.72 5.51 -1.33
CA ALA A 51 8.35 4.36 -0.55
C ALA A 51 8.38 3.07 -1.39
N VAL A 52 8.48 1.91 -0.75
CA VAL A 52 8.46 0.62 -1.45
C VAL A 52 7.63 -0.42 -0.72
N THR A 53 7.17 -1.43 -1.43
CA THR A 53 6.67 -2.66 -0.79
C THR A 53 7.80 -3.68 -0.62
N VAL A 54 7.78 -4.40 0.50
CA VAL A 54 8.72 -5.47 0.84
C VAL A 54 7.98 -6.71 1.37
N ASN A 55 8.62 -7.87 1.31
CA ASN A 55 8.14 -9.11 1.89
C ASN A 55 9.03 -9.46 3.10
N ALA A 56 8.41 -9.64 4.27
CA ALA A 56 9.08 -9.89 5.54
C ALA A 56 9.30 -11.39 5.85
N TRP A 57 9.03 -12.29 4.89
CA TRP A 57 9.18 -13.73 5.09
C TRP A 57 10.57 -14.14 5.62
N GLY A 58 11.63 -13.46 5.16
CA GLY A 58 13.01 -13.72 5.59
C GLY A 58 13.35 -13.25 7.00
N GLY A 59 12.49 -12.47 7.66
CA GLY A 59 12.78 -11.86 8.96
C GLY A 59 13.28 -10.41 8.87
N TYR A 60 13.58 -9.83 10.04
CA TYR A 60 13.95 -8.42 10.19
C TYR A 60 15.27 -8.05 9.51
N ASP A 61 16.26 -8.94 9.53
CA ASP A 61 17.58 -8.74 8.93
C ASP A 61 17.52 -8.50 7.41
N GLY A 62 16.56 -9.12 6.71
CA GLY A 62 16.28 -8.82 5.30
C GLY A 62 15.61 -7.46 5.07
N LEU A 63 14.96 -6.89 6.09
CA LEU A 63 14.28 -5.59 6.02
C LEU A 63 15.17 -4.43 6.45
N GLU A 64 16.13 -4.67 7.35
CA GLU A 64 16.98 -3.65 7.95
C GLU A 64 17.56 -2.67 6.91
N PRO A 65 18.13 -3.12 5.76
CA PRO A 65 18.68 -2.20 4.77
C PRO A 65 17.65 -1.25 4.13
N PHE A 66 16.36 -1.61 4.12
CA PHE A 66 15.29 -0.75 3.61
C PHE A 66 14.83 0.29 4.65
N LEU A 67 15.08 0.03 5.94
CA LEU A 67 14.56 0.81 7.07
C LEU A 67 15.55 1.87 7.57
N GLU A 68 16.81 1.82 7.10
CA GLU A 68 17.90 2.72 7.54
C GLU A 68 17.60 4.20 7.33
N ASP A 69 16.97 4.56 6.21
CA ASP A 69 16.65 5.96 5.87
C ASP A 69 15.24 6.33 6.38
N PRO A 70 15.12 7.15 7.44
CA PRO A 70 13.81 7.56 7.98
C PRO A 70 13.02 8.44 7.00
N ALA A 71 13.66 8.99 5.95
CA ALA A 71 12.97 9.75 4.91
C ALA A 71 12.27 8.85 3.87
N ARG A 72 12.49 7.52 3.90
CA ARG A 72 11.88 6.56 2.98
C ARG A 72 10.81 5.72 3.67
N GLY A 73 9.70 5.49 2.99
CA GLY A 73 8.62 4.62 3.47
C GLY A 73 8.81 3.16 3.09
N VAL A 74 8.44 2.24 3.98
CA VAL A 74 8.48 0.80 3.72
C VAL A 74 7.14 0.16 4.07
N PHE A 75 6.48 -0.43 3.08
CA PHE A 75 5.20 -1.12 3.24
C PHE A 75 5.42 -2.64 3.25
N ILE A 76 5.29 -3.26 4.42
CA ILE A 76 5.44 -4.71 4.56
C ILE A 76 4.18 -5.39 4.04
N TRP A 77 4.33 -6.36 3.14
CA TRP A 77 3.23 -7.17 2.66
C TRP A 77 2.68 -8.06 3.78
N CYS A 78 1.58 -7.62 4.40
CA CYS A 78 1.03 -8.22 5.61
C CYS A 78 -0.07 -9.21 5.30
N ARG A 79 -1.15 -8.75 4.65
CA ARG A 79 -2.26 -9.60 4.22
C ARG A 79 -2.71 -9.24 2.81
N GLY A 80 -2.64 -10.19 1.89
CA GLY A 80 -3.03 -10.01 0.49
C GLY A 80 -4.54 -10.06 0.27
N SER A 81 -5.03 -9.53 -0.85
CA SER A 81 -6.43 -9.61 -1.27
C SER A 81 -6.73 -10.79 -2.21
N ASN A 82 -5.70 -11.54 -2.62
CA ASN A 82 -5.83 -12.71 -3.49
C ASN A 82 -6.33 -13.94 -2.69
N PRO A 83 -7.02 -14.91 -3.34
CA PRO A 83 -7.55 -16.10 -2.66
C PRO A 83 -6.49 -16.89 -1.87
N GLY A 84 -5.30 -17.11 -2.45
CA GLY A 84 -4.20 -17.84 -1.78
C GLY A 84 -3.51 -17.06 -0.64
N SER A 85 -4.01 -15.89 -0.23
CA SER A 85 -3.49 -15.20 0.96
C SER A 85 -3.73 -16.04 2.23
N ALA A 86 -4.90 -16.65 2.34
CA ALA A 86 -5.31 -17.43 3.51
C ALA A 86 -4.47 -18.69 3.74
N ASP A 87 -3.84 -19.24 2.69
CA ASP A 87 -3.02 -20.46 2.76
C ASP A 87 -1.92 -20.38 3.83
N LEU A 88 -1.34 -19.20 4.01
CA LEU A 88 -0.30 -18.94 5.01
C LEU A 88 -0.71 -17.85 6.01
N GLN A 89 -1.32 -16.76 5.53
CA GLN A 89 -1.46 -15.53 6.31
C GLN A 89 -2.53 -15.66 7.40
N ASP A 90 -3.49 -16.57 7.22
CA ASP A 90 -4.57 -16.83 8.18
C ASP A 90 -4.25 -18.03 9.11
N LEU A 91 -3.10 -18.70 8.91
CA LEU A 91 -2.66 -19.77 9.81
C LEU A 91 -2.49 -19.23 11.23
N THR A 92 -2.97 -20.00 12.21
CA THR A 92 -2.81 -19.65 13.61
C THR A 92 -1.39 -19.98 14.08
N VAL A 93 -0.71 -19.00 14.66
CA VAL A 93 0.60 -19.14 15.31
C VAL A 93 0.47 -18.91 16.80
N ASN A 94 1.23 -19.67 17.59
CA ASN A 94 1.28 -19.50 19.05
C ASN A 94 2.27 -18.39 19.41
N THR A 95 1.81 -17.40 20.16
CA THR A 95 2.64 -16.34 20.74
C THR A 95 2.61 -16.41 22.26
N LEU A 96 3.41 -15.58 22.93
CA LEU A 96 3.38 -15.47 24.40
C LEU A 96 2.01 -15.02 24.93
N ASP A 97 1.27 -14.23 24.14
CA ASP A 97 -0.06 -13.72 24.50
C ASP A 97 -1.20 -14.65 24.04
N GLY A 98 -0.87 -15.84 23.53
CA GLY A 98 -1.82 -16.81 23.00
C GLY A 98 -1.80 -16.95 21.47
N PRO A 99 -2.71 -17.79 20.93
CA PRO A 99 -2.81 -18.06 19.49
C PRO A 99 -3.40 -16.86 18.74
N ILE A 100 -2.75 -16.43 17.67
CA ILE A 100 -3.24 -15.38 16.76
C ILE A 100 -2.96 -15.77 15.29
N PRO A 101 -3.70 -15.21 14.31
CA PRO A 101 -3.36 -15.38 12.89
C PRO A 101 -1.96 -14.84 12.56
N LEU A 102 -1.28 -15.47 11.61
CA LEU A 102 0.07 -15.08 11.18
C LEU A 102 0.13 -13.63 10.71
N TYR A 103 -0.88 -13.13 9.99
CA TYR A 103 -0.91 -11.73 9.57
C TYR A 103 -0.96 -10.76 10.76
N GLN A 104 -1.64 -11.11 11.85
CA GLN A 104 -1.66 -10.28 13.07
C GLN A 104 -0.30 -10.32 13.77
N HIS A 105 0.35 -11.49 13.81
CA HIS A 105 1.69 -11.62 14.34
C HIS A 105 2.70 -10.78 13.55
N LEU A 106 2.59 -10.78 12.22
CA LEU A 106 3.41 -9.96 11.34
C LEU A 106 3.15 -8.46 11.54
N ALA A 107 1.89 -8.04 11.69
CA ALA A 107 1.54 -6.65 11.98
C ALA A 107 2.17 -6.17 13.32
N ARG A 108 2.07 -6.97 14.39
CA ARG A 108 2.72 -6.67 15.67
C ARG A 108 4.25 -6.61 15.55
N SER A 109 4.85 -7.54 14.81
CA SER A 109 6.29 -7.57 14.58
C SER A 109 6.76 -6.32 13.84
N ALA A 110 6.03 -5.93 12.78
CA ALA A 110 6.28 -4.71 12.03
C ALA A 110 6.23 -3.46 12.92
N ASP A 111 5.27 -3.38 13.85
CA ASP A 111 5.19 -2.30 14.83
C ASP A 111 6.42 -2.26 15.76
N GLY A 112 6.85 -3.42 16.25
CA GLY A 112 8.10 -3.53 17.01
C GLY A 112 9.36 -3.17 16.23
N TRP A 113 9.36 -3.34 14.90
CA TRP A 113 10.46 -2.97 14.01
C TRP A 113 10.45 -1.48 13.61
N ASN A 114 9.35 -0.76 13.82
CA ASN A 114 9.11 0.59 13.31
C ASN A 114 9.81 1.69 14.12
N ARG A 115 11.13 1.56 14.32
CA ARG A 115 11.95 2.49 15.13
C ARG A 115 11.98 3.91 14.57
N ASN A 116 11.87 4.04 13.25
CA ASN A 116 11.94 5.31 12.52
C ASN A 116 10.57 5.91 12.17
N GLY A 117 9.47 5.23 12.51
CA GLY A 117 8.12 5.68 12.15
C GLY A 117 7.81 5.66 10.65
N ASN A 118 8.59 4.92 9.86
CA ASN A 118 8.53 4.86 8.41
C ASN A 118 7.98 3.54 7.85
N ILE A 119 7.48 2.65 8.70
CA ILE A 119 6.82 1.41 8.31
C ILE A 119 5.31 1.61 8.15
N GLY A 120 4.77 1.07 7.06
CA GLY A 120 3.36 0.81 6.83
C GLY A 120 3.11 -0.65 6.47
N LEU A 121 1.85 -1.02 6.30
CA LEU A 121 1.44 -2.39 5.97
C LEU A 121 0.61 -2.43 4.68
N VAL A 122 0.81 -3.46 3.87
CA VAL A 122 -0.09 -3.75 2.75
C VAL A 122 -1.19 -4.68 3.24
N MET A 123 -2.44 -4.23 3.15
CA MET A 123 -3.63 -4.93 3.62
C MET A 123 -4.69 -4.99 2.52
N GLY A 124 -5.10 -6.19 2.11
CA GLY A 124 -6.08 -6.39 1.06
C GLY A 124 -7.49 -5.91 1.44
N ALA A 125 -8.17 -5.25 0.51
CA ALA A 125 -9.52 -4.70 0.70
C ALA A 125 -10.65 -5.74 0.81
N THR A 126 -10.38 -7.03 0.58
CA THR A 126 -11.41 -8.08 0.44
C THR A 126 -11.90 -8.66 1.76
N ASN A 127 -11.29 -8.31 2.90
CA ASN A 127 -11.77 -8.73 4.22
C ASN A 127 -11.69 -7.53 5.19
N PRO A 128 -12.78 -6.76 5.34
CA PRO A 128 -12.83 -5.58 6.20
C PRO A 128 -12.56 -5.89 7.67
N ASP A 129 -12.96 -7.06 8.17
CA ASP A 129 -12.74 -7.45 9.57
C ASP A 129 -11.24 -7.60 9.86
N GLN A 130 -10.50 -8.30 8.99
CA GLN A 130 -9.04 -8.43 9.12
C GLN A 130 -8.32 -7.09 8.96
N LEU A 131 -8.87 -6.19 8.14
CA LEU A 131 -8.35 -4.82 8.01
C LEU A 131 -8.56 -4.02 9.31
N ALA A 132 -9.74 -4.14 9.93
CA ALA A 132 -10.07 -3.51 11.20
C ALA A 132 -9.25 -4.08 12.38
N ASP A 133 -8.98 -5.39 12.38
CA ASP A 133 -8.10 -6.04 13.33
C ASP A 133 -6.69 -5.44 13.28
N VAL A 134 -6.11 -5.34 12.07
CA VAL A 134 -4.77 -4.74 11.90
C VAL A 134 -4.76 -3.25 12.22
N ARG A 135 -5.80 -2.49 11.86
CA ARG A 135 -5.93 -1.08 12.28
C ARG A 135 -5.94 -0.95 13.81
N SER A 136 -6.61 -1.86 14.51
CA SER A 136 -6.65 -1.86 15.98
C SER A 136 -5.28 -2.20 16.59
N LEU A 137 -4.55 -3.14 15.99
CA LEU A 137 -3.19 -3.51 16.41
C LEU A 137 -2.16 -2.41 16.12
N CYS A 138 -2.27 -1.74 14.98
CA CYS A 138 -1.32 -0.75 14.49
C CYS A 138 -2.02 0.59 14.20
N PRO A 139 -2.47 1.34 15.24
CA PRO A 139 -3.34 2.50 15.08
C PRO A 139 -2.71 3.70 14.36
N HIS A 140 -1.37 3.73 14.28
CA HIS A 140 -0.63 4.85 13.71
C HIS A 140 0.10 4.50 12.41
N MET A 141 0.10 3.24 11.99
CA MET A 141 0.76 2.86 10.74
C MET A 141 -0.09 3.22 9.52
N PRO A 142 0.51 3.73 8.44
CA PRO A 142 -0.13 3.80 7.13
C PRO A 142 -0.47 2.40 6.61
N LEU A 143 -1.69 2.21 6.11
CA LEU A 143 -2.12 0.99 5.44
C LEU A 143 -2.26 1.27 3.93
N LEU A 144 -1.49 0.55 3.12
CA LEU A 144 -1.67 0.50 1.67
C LEU A 144 -2.71 -0.57 1.35
N ILE A 145 -3.83 -0.16 0.76
CA ILE A 145 -5.01 -0.99 0.58
C ILE A 145 -5.26 -1.21 -0.92
N PRO A 146 -4.68 -2.27 -1.52
CA PRO A 146 -5.00 -2.68 -2.87
C PRO A 146 -6.28 -3.52 -2.92
N GLY A 147 -6.87 -3.63 -4.12
CA GLY A 147 -7.93 -4.60 -4.42
C GLY A 147 -9.35 -4.05 -4.38
N VAL A 148 -9.55 -2.75 -4.14
CA VAL A 148 -10.88 -2.13 -4.23
C VAL A 148 -11.42 -2.21 -5.66
N GLY A 149 -12.67 -2.64 -5.80
CA GLY A 149 -13.39 -2.79 -7.07
C GLY A 149 -12.93 -3.99 -7.91
N ALA A 150 -11.67 -3.98 -8.37
CA ALA A 150 -11.19 -4.95 -9.36
C ALA A 150 -10.92 -6.37 -8.80
N GLN A 151 -10.94 -6.53 -7.48
CA GLN A 151 -10.86 -7.82 -6.78
C GLN A 151 -12.05 -8.03 -5.83
N GLY A 152 -13.12 -7.24 -6.00
CA GLY A 152 -14.35 -7.38 -5.24
C GLY A 152 -14.37 -6.72 -3.86
N GLY A 153 -13.31 -6.00 -3.46
CA GLY A 153 -13.33 -5.21 -2.22
C GLY A 153 -14.26 -4.00 -2.34
N ASP A 154 -15.16 -3.83 -1.37
CA ASP A 154 -16.01 -2.65 -1.26
C ASP A 154 -15.21 -1.42 -0.83
N LEU A 155 -15.48 -0.27 -1.46
CA LEU A 155 -14.75 0.96 -1.18
C LEU A 155 -15.07 1.53 0.20
N ALA A 156 -16.34 1.53 0.60
CA ALA A 156 -16.76 2.11 1.87
C ALA A 156 -16.20 1.29 3.04
N ASP A 157 -16.33 -0.02 2.97
CA ASP A 157 -15.79 -0.91 4.01
C ASP A 157 -14.26 -0.79 4.12
N ALA A 158 -13.55 -0.76 2.99
CA ALA A 158 -12.10 -0.60 2.98
C ALA A 158 -11.64 0.75 3.56
N VAL A 159 -12.36 1.84 3.28
CA VAL A 159 -12.06 3.16 3.85
C VAL A 159 -12.33 3.17 5.35
N LEU A 160 -13.50 2.69 5.78
CA LEU A 160 -13.94 2.74 7.18
C LEU A 160 -13.10 1.83 8.08
N ALA A 161 -12.78 0.62 7.64
CA ALA A 161 -11.94 -0.30 8.40
C ALA A 161 -10.44 0.09 8.34
N GLY A 162 -10.01 0.73 7.24
CA GLY A 162 -8.61 1.09 7.04
C GLY A 162 -8.18 2.40 7.70
N MET A 163 -9.10 3.36 7.89
CA MET A 163 -8.75 4.69 8.39
C MET A 163 -8.35 4.69 9.88
N ASP A 164 -7.48 5.63 10.26
CA ASP A 164 -7.21 5.92 11.67
C ASP A 164 -8.34 6.74 12.32
N ARG A 165 -8.21 7.06 13.61
CA ARG A 165 -9.20 7.85 14.36
C ARG A 165 -9.50 9.24 13.75
N ASN A 166 -8.62 9.74 12.89
CA ASN A 166 -8.74 11.03 12.23
C ASN A 166 -9.24 10.90 10.78
N GLY A 167 -9.59 9.70 10.31
CA GLY A 167 -9.96 9.47 8.91
C GLY A 167 -8.75 9.50 7.96
N ARG A 168 -7.55 9.18 8.44
CA ARG A 168 -6.28 9.24 7.68
C ARG A 168 -5.60 7.88 7.66
N ARG A 169 -4.38 7.82 7.10
CA ARG A 169 -3.51 6.62 7.10
C ARG A 169 -4.05 5.40 6.36
N ALA A 170 -5.05 5.58 5.50
CA ALA A 170 -5.52 4.57 4.55
C ALA A 170 -5.20 5.04 3.11
N LEU A 171 -4.30 4.34 2.42
CA LEU A 171 -3.93 4.61 1.04
C LEU A 171 -4.68 3.62 0.14
N ILE A 172 -5.82 4.04 -0.42
CA ILE A 172 -6.61 3.22 -1.33
C ILE A 172 -5.92 3.19 -2.70
N ASN A 173 -5.49 2.01 -3.15
CA ASN A 173 -4.88 1.84 -4.46
C ASN A 173 -5.90 1.38 -5.51
N SER A 174 -5.96 2.10 -6.64
CA SER A 174 -6.76 1.73 -7.81
C SER A 174 -5.94 1.91 -9.10
N SER A 175 -5.53 0.80 -9.71
CA SER A 175 -4.77 0.84 -10.96
C SER A 175 -5.70 0.70 -12.17
N ARG A 176 -6.26 -0.49 -12.40
CA ARG A 176 -7.05 -0.81 -13.61
C ARG A 176 -8.27 0.09 -13.80
N GLY A 177 -8.94 0.48 -12.71
CA GLY A 177 -10.11 1.36 -12.77
C GLY A 177 -9.78 2.80 -13.22
N ILE A 178 -8.51 3.21 -13.15
CA ILE A 178 -8.03 4.53 -13.59
C ILE A 178 -7.30 4.41 -14.94
N ILE A 179 -6.30 3.53 -15.04
CA ILE A 179 -5.42 3.42 -16.21
C ILE A 179 -6.20 2.98 -17.45
N TYR A 180 -7.21 2.13 -17.29
CA TYR A 180 -8.03 1.63 -18.41
C TYR A 180 -9.39 2.32 -18.51
N ALA A 181 -9.58 3.46 -17.84
CA ALA A 181 -10.77 4.29 -18.06
C ALA A 181 -10.82 4.69 -19.53
N ARG A 182 -11.94 4.40 -20.20
CA ARG A 182 -12.14 4.69 -21.62
C ARG A 182 -13.04 5.92 -21.78
N PRO A 183 -12.78 6.74 -22.82
CA PRO A 183 -13.76 7.71 -23.27
C PRO A 183 -15.10 7.05 -23.62
N GLU A 184 -16.19 7.76 -23.37
CA GLU A 184 -17.51 7.34 -23.83
C GLU A 184 -17.54 7.27 -25.37
N PRO A 185 -18.17 6.25 -25.97
CA PRO A 185 -18.34 6.18 -27.42
C PRO A 185 -19.06 7.42 -27.96
N GLY A 186 -18.42 8.13 -28.90
CA GLY A 186 -18.96 9.38 -29.47
C GLY A 186 -18.67 10.64 -28.65
N GLY A 187 -17.97 10.53 -27.52
CA GLY A 187 -17.45 11.66 -26.76
C GLY A 187 -16.17 12.24 -27.36
N SER A 188 -15.89 13.52 -27.09
CA SER A 188 -14.64 14.21 -27.48
C SER A 188 -13.48 14.00 -26.50
N GLN A 189 -13.67 13.17 -25.47
CA GLN A 189 -12.71 12.98 -24.38
C GLN A 189 -11.55 12.06 -24.83
N ASP A 190 -10.32 12.37 -24.42
CA ASP A 190 -9.17 11.49 -24.60
C ASP A 190 -8.94 10.57 -23.38
N PHE A 191 -7.99 9.63 -23.48
CA PHE A 191 -7.66 8.70 -22.40
C PHE A 191 -7.17 9.41 -21.12
N ALA A 192 -6.42 10.50 -21.25
CA ALA A 192 -5.90 11.24 -20.10
C ALA A 192 -7.03 11.90 -19.31
N ALA A 193 -8.00 12.49 -20.01
CA ALA A 193 -9.19 13.07 -19.42
C ALA A 193 -10.10 12.01 -18.79
N ALA A 194 -10.24 10.83 -19.42
CA ALA A 194 -11.00 9.71 -18.85
C ALA A 194 -10.36 9.19 -17.55
N ALA A 195 -9.04 9.00 -17.53
CA ALA A 195 -8.28 8.61 -16.34
C ALA A 195 -8.38 9.66 -15.22
N ARG A 196 -8.25 10.94 -15.56
CA ARG A 196 -8.45 12.05 -14.61
C ARG A 196 -9.83 12.02 -13.98
N GLN A 197 -10.87 11.80 -14.78
CA GLN A 197 -12.25 11.74 -14.29
C GLN A 197 -12.46 10.52 -13.38
N ALA A 198 -11.90 9.35 -13.72
CA ALA A 198 -11.96 8.17 -12.87
C ALA A 198 -11.25 8.38 -11.53
N ALA A 199 -10.07 8.99 -11.53
CA ALA A 199 -9.34 9.35 -10.31
C ALA A 199 -10.11 10.36 -9.45
N ALA A 200 -10.70 11.39 -10.07
CA ALA A 200 -11.50 12.39 -9.37
C ALA A 200 -12.75 11.78 -8.72
N ARG A 201 -13.48 10.92 -9.45
CA ARG A 201 -14.65 10.21 -8.90
C ARG A 201 -14.28 9.37 -7.69
N LEU A 202 -13.19 8.59 -7.76
CA LEU A 202 -12.72 7.77 -6.63
C LEU A 202 -12.39 8.64 -5.41
N ARG A 203 -11.64 9.73 -5.61
CA ARG A 203 -11.32 10.70 -4.55
C ARG A 203 -12.60 11.25 -3.91
N ASP A 204 -13.57 11.66 -4.72
CA ASP A 204 -14.81 12.27 -4.24
C ASP A 204 -15.68 11.27 -3.47
N GLN A 205 -15.71 10.00 -3.91
CA GLN A 205 -16.35 8.91 -3.17
C GLN A 205 -15.69 8.68 -1.81
N ILE A 206 -14.36 8.58 -1.75
CA ILE A 206 -13.61 8.45 -0.49
C ILE A 206 -13.92 9.62 0.44
N ASN A 207 -13.87 10.86 -0.08
CA ASN A 207 -14.16 12.05 0.72
C ASN A 207 -15.60 12.09 1.24
N ARG A 208 -16.56 11.60 0.46
CA ARG A 208 -17.95 11.47 0.91
C ARG A 208 -18.07 10.46 2.04
N ILE A 209 -17.50 9.26 1.90
CA ILE A 209 -17.47 8.24 2.96
C ILE A 209 -16.88 8.81 4.24
N LEU A 210 -15.74 9.51 4.16
CA LEU A 210 -15.11 10.16 5.30
C LEU A 210 -16.01 11.25 5.92
N THR A 211 -16.67 12.06 5.09
CA THR A 211 -17.57 13.13 5.56
C THR A 211 -18.78 12.56 6.28
N ASP A 212 -19.41 11.53 5.71
CA ASP A 212 -20.57 10.85 6.30
C ASP A 212 -20.22 10.18 7.64
N ALA A 213 -18.96 9.76 7.81
CA ALA A 213 -18.41 9.25 9.06
C ALA A 213 -17.96 10.35 10.06
N GLY A 214 -18.14 11.64 9.74
CA GLY A 214 -17.68 12.75 10.57
C GLY A 214 -16.16 12.93 10.59
N LYS A 215 -15.45 12.43 9.57
CA LYS A 215 -13.98 12.42 9.42
C LYS A 215 -13.49 13.11 8.14
N GLY A 216 -14.30 14.02 7.60
CA GLY A 216 -13.99 14.79 6.40
C GLY A 216 -12.67 15.57 6.49
N TRP A 217 -12.21 16.08 5.36
CA TRP A 217 -11.12 17.05 5.31
C TRP A 217 -11.73 18.43 5.61
N LEU A 218 -11.45 18.96 6.80
CA LEU A 218 -11.77 20.34 7.17
C LEU A 218 -11.05 21.32 6.22
#